data_AF-A0A6G1J061-F1
#
_entry.id   AF-A0A6G1J061-F1
#
_cell.length_a   1.000
_cell.length_b   1.000
_cell.length_c   1.000
_cell.angle_alpha   90.00
_cell.angle_beta   90.00
_cell.angle_gamma   90.00
#
_symmetry.space_group_name_H-M   'P 1'
#
loop_
_entity.id
_entity.type
_entity.pdbx_description
1 polymer ?
#
loop_
_entity_poly.entity_id
_entity_poly.type
_entity_poly.pdbx_seq_one_letter_code
_entity_poly.pdbx_strand_id
1 'polypeptide(L)' 'RQGEAEGIIDLMADLDLQSLAPRETATWHSHNNNRVFIINLILATPKLANKVCSCSINKTEHSLDYSAI' A
#
# COMPACT_ATOMS: atom_id res chain seq x y z
N ARG A 1 15.37 -7.47 5.72
CA ARG A 1 15.81 -6.40 6.63
C ARG A 1 14.65 -6.19 7.61
N GLN A 2 14.90 -6.33 8.90
CA GLN A 2 13.88 -6.27 9.95
C GLN A 2 14.05 -4.89 10.63
N GLY A 3 12.97 -4.10 10.73
CA GLY A 3 13.00 -2.75 11.33
C GLY A 3 12.94 -1.56 10.36
N GLU A 4 13.10 -1.76 9.03
CA GLU A 4 13.07 -0.62 8.08
C GLU A 4 11.72 0.10 8.01
N ALA A 5 10.64 -0.57 8.43
CA ALA A 5 9.30 -0.01 8.48
C ALA A 5 8.97 0.69 9.81
N GLU A 6 9.80 0.59 10.85
CA GLU A 6 9.48 1.17 12.17
C GLU A 6 9.30 2.68 12.09
N GLY A 7 10.19 3.40 11.39
CA GLY A 7 10.08 4.86 11.27
C GLY A 7 8.80 5.33 10.56
N ILE A 8 8.26 4.56 9.61
CA ILE A 8 6.98 4.92 8.97
C ILE A 8 5.78 4.53 9.84
N ILE A 9 5.90 3.48 10.65
CA ILE A 9 4.88 3.10 11.64
C ILE A 9 4.78 4.15 12.74
N ASP A 10 5.92 4.62 13.25
CA ASP A 10 5.98 5.68 14.27
C ASP A 10 5.38 6.99 13.73
N LEU A 11 5.74 7.37 12.50
CA LEU A 11 5.16 8.54 11.83
C LEU A 11 3.64 8.42 11.65
N MET A 12 3.14 7.23 11.31
CA MET A 12 1.70 6.99 11.20
C MET A 12 1.01 7.16 12.56
N ALA A 13 1.62 6.68 13.65
CA ALA A 13 1.09 6.83 14.99
C ALA A 13 1.08 8.30 15.45
N ASP A 14 2.20 9.01 15.23
CA ASP A 14 2.38 10.41 15.64
C ASP A 14 1.40 11.36 14.94
N LEU A 15 1.04 11.06 13.69
CA LEU A 15 0.16 11.89 12.86
C LEU A 15 -1.27 11.35 12.75
N ASP A 16 -1.61 10.28 13.49
CA ASP A 16 -2.91 9.59 13.44
C ASP A 16 -3.31 9.19 11.99
N LEU A 17 -2.34 8.71 11.21
CA LEU A 17 -2.55 8.29 9.83
C LEU A 17 -2.99 6.83 9.75
N GLN A 18 -3.94 6.57 8.87
CA GLN A 18 -4.47 5.25 8.59
C GLN A 18 -4.03 4.79 7.21
N SER A 19 -3.63 3.51 7.11
CA SER A 19 -3.37 2.90 5.81
C SER A 19 -4.69 2.60 5.10
N LEU A 20 -4.83 3.14 3.89
CA LEU A 20 -5.94 2.86 2.98
C LEU A 20 -5.62 1.73 2.00
N ALA A 21 -4.37 1.24 1.99
CA ALA A 21 -3.97 0.19 1.08
C ALA A 21 -4.82 -1.06 1.32
N PRO A 22 -5.43 -1.64 0.26
CA PRO A 22 -6.29 -2.80 0.43
C PRO A 22 -5.46 -3.97 0.96
N ARG A 23 -5.79 -4.39 2.19
CA ARG A 23 -5.17 -5.54 2.83
C ARG A 23 -5.28 -6.74 1.88
N GLU A 24 -4.20 -7.49 1.75
CA GLU A 24 -4.11 -8.70 0.91
C GLU A 24 -3.99 -8.48 -0.61
N THR A 25 -3.78 -7.24 -1.07
CA THR A 25 -3.63 -7.00 -2.53
C THR A 25 -2.20 -6.69 -2.91
N ALA A 26 -1.63 -7.58 -3.71
CA ALA A 26 -0.33 -7.46 -4.33
C ALA A 26 -0.20 -6.22 -5.20
N THR A 27 0.87 -5.45 -5.02
CA THR A 27 1.17 -4.31 -5.90
C THR A 27 2.43 -4.53 -6.72
N TRP A 28 3.17 -5.61 -6.43
CA TRP A 28 4.33 -6.04 -7.21
C TRP A 28 4.35 -7.56 -7.35
N HIS A 29 4.59 -8.02 -8.58
CA HIS A 29 4.72 -9.42 -8.93
C HIS A 29 6.16 -9.72 -9.37
N SER A 30 6.86 -10.54 -8.60
CA SER A 30 8.21 -10.96 -8.98
C SER A 30 8.14 -12.01 -10.08
N HIS A 31 8.59 -11.66 -11.29
CA HIS A 31 8.65 -12.59 -12.43
C HIS A 31 9.49 -13.85 -12.18
N ASN A 32 10.51 -13.78 -11.31
CA ASN A 32 11.44 -14.88 -11.08
C ASN A 32 10.99 -15.90 -10.04
N ASN A 33 10.18 -15.49 -9.05
CA ASN A 33 9.95 -16.29 -7.83
C ASN A 33 8.47 -16.53 -7.52
N ASN A 34 7.54 -16.09 -8.39
CA ASN A 34 6.09 -16.10 -8.17
C ASN A 34 5.68 -15.48 -6.81
N ARG A 35 6.51 -14.54 -6.32
CA ARG A 35 6.28 -13.83 -5.06
C ARG A 35 5.51 -12.56 -5.33
N VAL A 36 4.68 -12.24 -4.36
CA VAL A 36 3.63 -11.26 -4.46
C VAL A 36 3.80 -10.33 -3.26
N PHE A 37 4.06 -9.05 -3.52
CA PHE A 37 4.42 -8.08 -2.47
C PHE A 37 3.46 -6.89 -2.48
N ILE A 38 3.20 -6.36 -1.29
CA ILE A 38 2.47 -5.12 -1.08
C ILE A 38 3.53 -4.05 -0.81
N ILE A 39 3.89 -3.28 -1.83
CA ILE A 39 4.94 -2.25 -1.78
C ILE A 39 4.39 -0.82 -1.84
N ASN A 40 3.14 -0.64 -2.26
CA ASN A 40 2.49 0.67 -2.25
C ASN A 40 1.79 0.89 -0.90
N LEU A 41 2.04 2.04 -0.30
CA LEU A 41 1.41 2.49 0.94
C LEU A 41 0.64 3.79 0.67
N ILE A 42 -0.65 3.80 1.00
CA ILE A 42 -1.49 5.00 0.94
C ILE A 42 -1.91 5.35 2.35
N LEU A 43 -1.62 6.59 2.77
CA LEU A 43 -1.92 7.09 4.10
C LEU A 43 -2.96 8.22 4.02
N ALA A 44 -3.91 8.22 4.95
CA ALA A 44 -4.88 9.29 5.09
C ALA A 44 -5.17 9.57 6.56
N THR A 45 -5.54 10.81 6.86
CA THR A 45 -6.09 11.16 8.18
C THR A 45 -7.46 10.49 8.37
N PRO A 46 -7.95 10.30 9.62
CA PRO A 46 -9.19 9.57 9.86
C PRO A 46 -10.40 10.27 9.23
N LYS A 47 -10.39 11.61 9.21
CA LYS A 47 -11.44 12.43 8.59
C LYS A 47 -11.54 12.19 7.08
N LEU A 48 -10.42 11.91 6.41
CA LEU A 48 -10.40 11.59 4.99
C LEU A 48 -10.66 10.09 4.77
N ALA A 49 -10.07 9.21 5.58
CA ALA A 49 -10.29 7.77 5.53
C ALA A 49 -11.78 7.40 5.61
N ASN A 50 -12.53 8.04 6.52
CA ASN A 50 -13.97 7.85 6.68
C ASN A 50 -14.81 8.31 5.46
N LYS A 51 -14.22 9.07 4.53
CA LYS A 51 -14.87 9.54 3.30
C LYS A 51 -14.47 8.74 2.06
N VAL A 52 -13.46 7.88 2.16
CA VAL A 52 -13.01 7.05 1.04
C VAL A 52 -13.96 5.87 0.89
N CYS A 53 -14.71 5.82 -0.21
CA CYS A 53 -15.67 4.75 -0.49
C CYS A 53 -14.98 3.46 -0.98
N SER A 54 -13.84 3.57 -1.66
CA SER A 54 -13.05 2.43 -2.13
C SER A 54 -11.60 2.82 -2.42
N CYS A 55 -10.66 1.96 -2.06
CA CYS A 55 -9.27 1.99 -2.51
C CYS A 55 -8.98 0.62 -3.14
N SER A 56 -8.69 0.59 -4.44
CA SER A 56 -8.58 -0.66 -5.20
C SER A 56 -7.47 -0.56 -6.21
N ILE A 57 -6.83 -1.69 -6.50
CA ILE A 57 -5.77 -1.73 -7.50
C ILE A 57 -6.37 -1.55 -8.90
N ASN A 58 -5.85 -0.57 -9.64
CA ASN A 58 -6.08 -0.48 -11.07
C ASN A 58 -5.15 -1.47 -11.78
N LYS A 59 -5.71 -2.61 -12.19
CA LYS A 59 -5.03 -3.58 -13.05
C LYS A 59 -4.98 -3.06 -14.48
N THR A 60 -4.22 -2.00 -14.70
CA THR A 60 -3.88 -1.57 -16.05
C THR A 60 -2.67 -2.39 -16.50
N GLU A 61 -2.84 -3.20 -17.54
CA GLU A 61 -1.74 -3.94 -18.19
C GLU A 61 -0.83 -2.94 -18.92
N HIS A 62 -0.02 -2.23 -18.15
CA HIS A 62 1.19 -1.62 -18.68
C HIS A 62 2.35 -2.57 -18.38
N SER A 63 3.33 -2.59 -19.28
CA SER A 63 4.54 -3.44 -19.28
C SER A 63 5.50 -3.19 -18.09
N LEU A 64 4.98 -2.76 -16.95
CA LEU A 64 5.70 -2.44 -15.73
C LEU A 64 5.25 -3.43 -14.66
N ASP A 65 6.18 -3.97 -13.88
CA ASP A 65 5.93 -4.94 -12.81
C ASP A 65 5.10 -4.37 -11.64
N TYR A 66 4.52 -3.18 -11.78
CA TYR A 66 3.85 -2.39 -10.76
C TYR A 66 2.38 -2.18 -11.11
N SER A 67 1.49 -2.44 -10.15
CA SER A 67 0.08 -2.07 -10.27
C SER A 67 -0.20 -0.77 -9.54
N ALA A 68 -0.89 0.17 -10.19
CA ALA A 68 -1.33 1.43 -9.58
C ALA A 68 -2.51 1.17 -8.61
N ILE A 69 -2.63 2.00 -7.58
CA ILE A 69 -3.75 2.01 -6.62
C ILE A 69 -4.49 3.34 -6.74
#